data_AF-A0A7V9QDX7-F1
#
_entry.id   AF-A0A7V9QDX7-F1
#
_cell.length_a   1.000
_cell.length_b   1.000
_cell.length_c   1.000
_cell.angle_alpha   90.00
_cell.angle_beta   90.00
_cell.angle_gamma   90.00
#
_symmetry.space_group_name_H-M   'P 1'
#
loop_
_entity.id
_entity.type
_entity.pdbx_description
1 polymer ?
#
loop_
_entity_poly.entity_id
_entity_poly.type
_entity_poly.pdbx_seq_one_letter_code
_entity_poly.pdbx_strand_id
1 'polypeptide(L)'
;MRITRLSALVIGMVLLLPGTLPGQELTLQSMNENVSIRDAAFSPDGGQILLVSNRSGRNKLWIMDRNGGNPRLLVRDDGGESSPAWSPDGGSVAFLRADGGQPDTWVVDVATGTPRRVTNDPEG
;
A
#
# COMPACT_ATOMS: atom_id res chain seq x y z
N MET A 1 0.54 21.66 26.48
CA MET A 1 1.57 21.14 25.56
C MET A 1 1.31 19.65 25.34
N ARG A 2 0.63 19.27 24.25
CA ARG A 2 0.55 17.90 23.75
C ARG A 2 0.51 17.97 22.23
N ILE A 3 1.37 17.18 21.63
CA ILE A 3 1.95 17.30 20.30
C ILE A 3 0.91 16.84 19.26
N THR A 4 0.49 17.72 18.36
CA THR A 4 -0.38 17.37 17.22
C THR A 4 0.40 16.47 16.27
N ARG A 5 -0.09 15.25 16.03
CA ARG A 5 0.52 14.33 15.06
C ARG A 5 0.28 14.86 13.64
N LEU A 6 1.35 15.34 13.01
CA LEU A 6 1.42 15.57 11.57
C LEU A 6 1.18 14.25 10.85
N SER A 7 0.10 14.16 10.08
CA SER A 7 -0.12 13.09 9.10
C SER A 7 -0.09 13.74 7.73
N ALA A 8 1.09 13.79 7.13
CA ALA A 8 1.30 14.20 5.75
C ALA A 8 1.82 12.99 4.97
N LEU A 9 1.06 12.55 3.96
CA LEU A 9 1.61 12.47 2.61
C LEU A 9 0.45 12.54 1.62
N VAL A 10 0.32 13.71 1.02
CA VAL A 10 -0.50 13.96 -0.17
C VAL A 10 0.23 13.30 -1.34
N ILE A 11 -0.30 12.20 -1.86
CA ILE A 11 -0.01 11.81 -3.25
C ILE A 11 -1.16 12.36 -4.08
N GLY A 12 -1.07 13.66 -4.33
CA GLY A 12 -1.99 14.43 -5.13
C GLY A 12 -1.19 15.57 -5.73
N MET A 13 -0.47 15.27 -6.80
CA MET A 13 0.15 16.28 -7.65
C MET A 13 -0.98 17.15 -8.21
N VAL A 14 -1.23 18.31 -7.61
CA VAL A 14 -2.07 19.35 -8.21
C VAL A 14 -1.22 20.02 -9.30
N LEU A 15 -1.39 19.58 -10.54
CA LEU A 15 -0.92 20.33 -11.71
C LEU A 15 -1.75 21.61 -11.81
N LEU A 16 -1.20 22.72 -11.33
CA LEU A 16 -1.71 24.06 -11.66
C LEU A 16 -1.47 24.30 -13.15
N LEU A 17 -2.42 23.92 -14.00
CA LEU A 17 -2.50 24.47 -15.35
C LEU A 17 -2.93 25.93 -15.25
N PRO A 18 -2.22 26.91 -15.83
CA PRO A 18 -2.70 28.27 -15.91
C PRO A 18 -3.88 28.31 -16.89
N GLY A 19 -5.11 28.29 -16.38
CA GLY A 19 -6.31 28.38 -17.22
C GLY A 19 -7.63 27.87 -16.63
N THR A 20 -7.70 27.39 -15.39
CA THR A 20 -8.97 26.90 -14.83
C THR A 20 -9.97 28.06 -14.63
N LEU A 21 -11.11 27.98 -15.30
CA LEU A 21 -12.22 28.93 -15.16
C LEU A 21 -12.79 28.87 -13.73
N PRO A 22 -13.26 30.01 -13.17
CA PRO A 22 -13.92 30.03 -11.87
C PRO A 22 -15.16 29.13 -11.89
N GLY A 23 -15.20 28.14 -11.00
CA GLY A 23 -16.34 27.23 -10.85
C GLY A 23 -16.07 25.75 -11.17
N GLN A 24 -14.84 25.36 -11.52
CA GLN A 24 -14.43 23.95 -11.60
C GLN A 24 -13.16 23.66 -10.79
N GLU A 25 -13.09 24.15 -9.55
CA GLU A 25 -12.19 23.52 -8.58
C GLU A 25 -12.73 22.12 -8.32
N LEU A 26 -11.97 21.08 -8.71
CA LEU A 26 -12.16 19.74 -8.18
C LEU A 26 -11.84 19.82 -6.69
N THR A 27 -12.84 20.15 -5.88
CA THR A 27 -12.70 20.28 -4.44
C THR A 27 -12.14 18.97 -3.92
N LEU A 28 -11.01 19.03 -3.22
CA LEU A 28 -10.36 17.90 -2.52
C LEU A 28 -11.31 17.17 -1.52
N GLN A 29 -12.55 17.64 -1.38
CA GLN A 29 -13.64 17.09 -0.58
C GLN A 29 -14.29 15.80 -1.12
N SER A 30 -14.02 15.36 -2.36
CA SER A 30 -14.53 14.05 -2.79
C SER A 30 -13.63 12.88 -2.35
N MET A 31 -12.42 13.15 -1.86
CA MET A 31 -11.52 12.14 -1.29
C MET A 31 -11.75 11.99 0.22
N ASN A 32 -12.99 11.65 0.61
CA ASN A 32 -13.34 11.27 1.98
C ASN A 32 -13.16 9.76 2.22
N GLU A 33 -12.47 9.05 1.33
CA GLU A 33 -11.99 7.72 1.65
C GLU A 33 -10.72 7.90 2.47
N ASN A 34 -10.76 7.44 3.71
CA ASN A 34 -9.73 7.56 4.72
C ASN A 34 -8.49 6.69 4.37
N VAL A 35 -7.86 6.98 3.22
CA VAL A 35 -6.75 6.22 2.64
C VAL A 35 -5.49 6.53 3.43
N SER A 36 -5.20 5.68 4.40
CA SER A 36 -3.94 5.68 5.14
C SER A 36 -2.92 4.82 4.38
N ILE A 37 -1.84 5.45 3.93
CA ILE A 37 -0.62 4.72 3.53
C ILE A 37 0.16 4.45 4.82
N ARG A 38 0.27 3.16 5.19
CA ARG A 38 0.96 2.77 6.43
C ARG A 38 2.44 2.49 6.24
N ASP A 39 2.80 2.04 5.05
CA ASP A 39 4.15 1.66 4.67
C ASP A 39 4.31 1.78 3.16
N ALA A 40 5.52 2.10 2.70
CA ALA A 40 5.86 2.27 1.29
C ALA A 40 7.31 1.87 1.02
N ALA A 41 7.55 1.05 0.00
CA ALA A 41 8.89 0.62 -0.39
C ALA A 41 9.05 0.58 -1.91
N PHE A 42 10.17 1.10 -2.41
CA PHE A 42 10.57 0.93 -3.81
C PHE A 42 11.07 -0.49 -4.05
N SER A 43 10.79 -1.03 -5.24
CA SER A 43 11.43 -2.26 -5.71
C SER A 43 12.95 -2.06 -5.84
N PRO A 44 13.76 -3.13 -5.78
CA PRO A 44 15.23 -3.01 -5.86
C PRO A 44 15.74 -2.34 -7.14
N ASP A 45 15.03 -2.51 -8.25
CA ASP A 45 15.33 -1.85 -9.54
C ASP A 45 14.79 -0.41 -9.63
N GLY A 46 14.04 0.06 -8.62
CA GLY A 46 13.40 1.38 -8.57
C GLY A 46 12.24 1.57 -9.56
N GLY A 47 11.78 0.50 -10.21
CA GLY A 47 10.71 0.55 -11.22
C GLY A 47 9.31 0.63 -10.62
N GLN A 48 9.13 0.11 -9.41
CA GLN A 48 7.82 -0.11 -8.79
C GLN A 48 7.79 0.40 -7.35
N ILE A 49 6.59 0.66 -6.85
CA ILE A 49 6.30 1.05 -5.47
C ILE A 49 5.31 0.05 -4.90
N LEU A 50 5.65 -0.49 -3.74
CA LEU A 50 4.81 -1.33 -2.90
C LEU A 50 4.22 -0.48 -1.77
N LEU A 51 2.92 -0.63 -1.52
CA LEU A 51 2.17 0.18 -0.56
C LEU A 51 1.23 -0.70 0.27
N VAL A 52 1.06 -0.35 1.55
CA VAL A 52 -0.06 -0.83 2.36
C VAL A 52 -1.15 0.23 2.35
N SER A 53 -2.35 -0.11 1.89
CA SER A 53 -3.50 0.79 1.84
C SER A 53 -4.75 0.16 2.43
N ASN A 54 -5.45 0.91 3.28
CA ASN A 54 -6.73 0.52 3.88
C ASN A 54 -7.97 0.90 3.05
N ARG A 55 -7.79 1.35 1.79
CA ARG A 55 -8.87 1.86 0.93
C ARG A 55 -10.02 0.88 0.69
N SER A 56 -9.79 -0.41 0.91
CA SER A 56 -10.77 -1.49 0.74
C SER A 56 -11.45 -1.92 2.05
N GLY A 57 -11.26 -1.16 3.13
CA GLY A 57 -11.77 -1.49 4.47
C GLY A 57 -10.83 -2.35 5.33
N ARG A 58 -9.79 -2.94 4.73
CA ARG A 58 -8.67 -3.62 5.40
C ARG A 58 -7.34 -3.19 4.81
N ASN A 59 -6.26 -3.30 5.58
CA ASN A 59 -4.92 -3.05 5.05
C ASN A 59 -4.60 -4.09 3.97
N LYS A 60 -4.37 -3.63 2.74
CA LYS A 60 -4.02 -4.44 1.58
C LYS A 60 -2.69 -4.04 0.98
N LEU A 61 -1.99 -5.01 0.40
CA LEU A 61 -0.79 -4.77 -0.40
C LEU A 61 -1.13 -4.39 -1.84
N TRP A 62 -0.61 -3.24 -2.25
CA TRP A 62 -0.73 -2.71 -3.59
C TRP A 62 0.65 -2.54 -4.20
N ILE A 63 0.74 -2.78 -5.50
CA ILE A 63 1.92 -2.48 -6.30
C ILE A 63 1.53 -1.57 -7.45
N MET A 64 2.38 -0.61 -7.75
CA MET A 64 2.21 0.33 -8.86
C MET A 64 3.57 0.70 -9.46
N ASP A 65 3.57 1.27 -10.65
CA ASP A 65 4.77 1.81 -11.26
C ASP A 65 5.28 3.02 -10.47
N ARG A 66 6.58 3.32 -10.55
CA ARG A 66 7.20 4.44 -9.81
C ARG A 66 6.59 5.82 -10.12
N ASN A 67 5.92 5.95 -11.26
CA ASN A 67 5.21 7.17 -11.67
C ASN A 67 3.76 7.23 -11.12
N GLY A 68 3.34 6.23 -10.34
CA GLY A 68 1.97 6.09 -9.82
C GLY A 68 1.01 5.38 -10.79
N GLY A 69 1.48 4.91 -11.94
CA GLY A 69 0.70 4.19 -12.94
C GLY A 69 0.40 2.74 -12.55
N ASN A 70 -0.59 2.16 -13.21
CA ASN A 70 -0.93 0.73 -13.10
C ASN A 70 -1.08 0.16 -11.67
N PRO A 71 -1.80 0.84 -10.76
CA PRO A 71 -2.00 0.32 -9.41
C PRO A 71 -2.82 -0.98 -9.44
N ARG A 72 -2.30 -2.03 -8.81
CA ARG A 72 -2.99 -3.32 -8.68
C ARG A 72 -2.81 -3.91 -7.29
N LEU A 73 -3.80 -4.69 -6.85
CA LEU A 73 -3.66 -5.54 -5.68
C LEU A 73 -2.58 -6.59 -5.95
N LEU A 74 -1.63 -6.69 -5.03
CA LEU A 74 -0.61 -7.73 -5.06
C LEU A 74 -1.15 -9.03 -4.45
N VAL A 75 -1.96 -8.90 -3.40
CA VAL A 75 -2.57 -9.99 -2.64
C VAL A 75 -4.09 -9.80 -2.62
N ARG A 76 -4.85 -10.84 -2.95
CA ARG A 76 -6.31 -10.76 -3.17
C ARG A 76 -7.18 -11.42 -2.09
N ASP A 77 -6.60 -12.14 -1.15
CA ASP A 77 -7.36 -12.80 -0.07
C ASP A 77 -7.82 -11.80 1.00
N ASP A 78 -8.50 -12.25 2.05
CA ASP A 78 -9.21 -11.39 3.02
C ASP A 78 -8.37 -10.90 4.22
N GLY A 79 -7.05 -11.14 4.20
CA GLY A 79 -6.19 -10.88 5.35
C GLY A 79 -5.88 -9.41 5.62
N GLY A 80 -5.41 -9.10 6.82
CA GLY A 80 -4.85 -7.78 7.13
C GLY A 80 -3.35 -7.77 6.89
N GLU A 81 -2.87 -7.14 5.82
CA GLU A 81 -1.43 -7.11 5.50
C GLU A 81 -0.69 -5.90 6.08
N SER A 82 0.55 -6.11 6.53
CA SER A 82 1.42 -5.03 7.03
C SER A 82 2.90 -5.34 6.86
N SER A 83 3.73 -4.31 7.09
CA SER A 83 5.20 -4.40 7.12
C SER A 83 5.82 -5.12 5.91
N PRO A 84 5.50 -4.69 4.68
CA PRO A 84 6.04 -5.32 3.50
C PRO A 84 7.54 -5.05 3.31
N ALA A 85 8.26 -6.04 2.79
CA ALA A 85 9.66 -5.92 2.39
C ALA A 85 9.92 -6.67 1.08
N TRP A 86 10.61 -6.02 0.15
CA TRP A 86 11.04 -6.63 -1.11
C TRP A 86 12.15 -7.65 -0.90
N SER A 87 12.12 -8.74 -1.67
CA SER A 87 13.30 -9.56 -1.87
C SER A 87 14.37 -8.79 -2.67
N PRO A 88 15.67 -9.05 -2.46
CA PRO A 88 16.74 -8.33 -3.17
C PRO A 88 16.69 -8.46 -4.69
N ASP A 89 16.13 -9.54 -5.21
CA ASP A 89 15.93 -9.78 -6.65
C ASP A 89 14.64 -9.16 -7.20
N GLY A 90 13.79 -8.58 -6.35
CA GLY A 90 12.50 -7.99 -6.75
C GLY A 90 11.43 -9.01 -7.16
N GLY A 91 11.68 -10.31 -7.08
CA GLY A 91 10.72 -11.34 -7.48
C GLY A 91 9.60 -11.58 -6.46
N SER A 92 9.82 -11.19 -5.21
CA SER A 92 8.94 -11.53 -4.10
C SER A 92 8.84 -10.41 -3.07
N VAL A 93 7.79 -10.48 -2.26
CA VAL A 93 7.55 -9.59 -1.12
C VAL A 93 7.27 -10.43 0.12
N ALA A 94 8.02 -10.20 1.19
CA ALA A 94 7.68 -10.68 2.53
C ALA A 94 6.74 -9.68 3.22
N PHE A 95 5.78 -10.16 4.00
CA PHE A 95 4.84 -9.32 4.73
C PHE A 95 4.26 -10.05 5.94
N LEU A 96 3.69 -9.29 6.86
CA LEU A 96 2.90 -9.83 7.97
C LEU A 96 1.43 -9.89 7.58
N ARG A 97 0.75 -10.97 7.96
CA ARG A 97 -0.70 -11.11 7.83
C ARG A 97 -1.33 -11.42 9.18
N ALA A 98 -2.37 -10.67 9.54
CA ALA A 98 -3.21 -10.94 10.70
C ALA A 98 -4.67 -11.15 10.28
N ASP A 99 -5.22 -12.30 10.65
CA ASP A 99 -6.62 -12.69 10.40
C ASP A 99 -7.43 -12.73 11.71
N GLY A 100 -7.28 -11.68 12.52
CA GLY A 100 -7.93 -11.58 13.84
C GLY A 100 -7.15 -12.20 15.00
N GLY A 101 -5.95 -12.74 14.74
CA GLY A 101 -5.03 -13.30 15.74
C GLY A 101 -3.61 -12.74 15.63
N GLN A 102 -2.64 -13.48 16.17
CA GLN A 102 -1.22 -13.16 16.06
C GLN A 102 -0.81 -13.11 14.57
N PRO A 103 -0.08 -12.07 14.12
CA PRO A 103 0.38 -12.00 12.74
C PRO A 103 1.38 -13.10 12.41
N ASP A 104 1.22 -13.69 11.22
CA ASP A 104 2.15 -14.63 10.61
C ASP A 104 3.01 -13.98 9.53
N THR A 105 4.17 -14.57 9.23
CA THR A 105 5.00 -14.13 8.11
C THR A 105 4.62 -14.87 6.84
N TRP A 106 4.39 -14.11 5.78
CA TRP A 106 4.02 -14.60 4.45
C TRP A 106 4.95 -14.04 3.40
N VAL A 107 5.05 -14.74 2.28
CA VAL A 107 5.76 -14.29 1.07
C VAL A 107 4.83 -14.41 -0.12
N VAL A 108 4.79 -13.38 -0.96
CA VAL A 108 4.04 -13.37 -2.23
C VAL A 108 4.99 -13.20 -3.39
N ASP A 109 4.81 -14.02 -4.43
CA ASP A 109 5.47 -13.84 -5.72
C ASP A 109 4.80 -12.69 -6.49
N VAL A 110 5.60 -11.76 -7.01
CA VAL A 110 5.09 -10.49 -7.57
C VAL A 110 4.41 -10.67 -8.93
N ALA A 111 4.85 -11.67 -9.70
CA ALA A 111 4.31 -11.97 -11.01
C ALA A 111 2.94 -12.64 -10.92
N THR A 112 2.79 -13.59 -10.00
CA THR A 112 1.57 -14.39 -9.83
C THR A 112 0.60 -13.79 -8.81
N GLY A 113 1.09 -13.02 -7.83
CA GLY A 113 0.30 -12.54 -6.71
C GLY A 113 -0.16 -13.64 -5.76
N THR A 114 0.53 -14.80 -5.76
CA THR A 114 0.17 -15.94 -4.91
C THR A 114 0.93 -15.89 -3.58
N PRO A 115 0.24 -15.67 -2.45
CA PRO A 115 0.88 -15.65 -1.14
C PRO A 115 1.05 -17.07 -0.57
N ARG A 116 2.16 -17.30 0.15
CA ARG A 116 2.41 -18.51 0.94
C ARG A 116 2.91 -18.15 2.33
N ARG A 117 2.45 -18.87 3.35
CA ARG A 117 2.92 -18.72 4.73
C ARG A 117 4.36 -19.25 4.82
N VAL A 118 5.19 -18.57 5.61
CA VAL A 118 6.60 -18.94 5.86
C VAL A 118 6.83 -19.34 7.30
N THR A 119 6.04 -18.82 8.24
CA THR A 119 6.04 -19.28 9.62
C THR A 119 5.32 -20.63 9.73
N ASN A 120 6.01 -21.61 10.31
CA ASN A 120 5.45 -22.89 10.70
C ASN A 120 5.33 -22.87 12.22
N ASP A 121 4.42 -22.06 12.78
CA ASP A 121 4.14 -22.15 14.21
C ASP A 121 3.00 -23.16 14.41
N PRO A 122 3.26 -24.35 14.99
CA PRO A 122 2.23 -25.33 15.30
C PRO A 122 1.40 -24.97 16.53
N GLU A 123 1.61 -23.82 17.17
CA GLU A 123 0.94 -23.47 18.41
C GLU A 123 -0.44 -22.82 18.17
N GLY A 124 -1.45 -23.69 18.23
CA GLY A 124 -2.78 -23.38 18.75
C GLY A 124 -2.99 -24.08 20.08
#